data_AF-A0A8H7L1E0-F1
#
_entry.id   AF-A0A8H7L1E0-F1
#
_cell.length_a   1.000
_cell.length_b   1.000
_cell.length_c   1.000
_cell.angle_alpha   90.00
_cell.angle_beta   90.00
_cell.angle_gamma   90.00
#
_symmetry.space_group_name_H-M   'P 1'
#
loop_
_entity.id
_entity.type
_entity.pdbx_description
1 polymer ?
#
loop_
_entity_poly.entity_id
_entity_poly.type
_entity_poly.pdbx_seq_one_letter_code
_entity_poly.pdbx_strand_id
1 'polypeptide(L)'
;MQLFMTSLFSILFALFSVLSFVSAAPLNLDTRDVYTPPVTYPKSGTVWKVGSKYNVTWYDHYSPPNHYLISHQSHCIRATSNPPTQITNKEGEIYLRHADTTSDTALASGFDILKGHQEITVPQEVSPGTNYRVVQAHQW
;
A
#
# COMPACT_ATOMS: atom_id res chain seq x y z
N MET A 1 31.47 -61.66 -17.29
CA MET A 1 31.84 -60.23 -17.22
C MET A 1 30.62 -59.31 -17.18
N GLN A 2 29.58 -59.55 -18.00
CA GLN A 2 28.38 -58.68 -18.10
C GLN A 2 27.56 -58.54 -16.80
N LEU A 3 27.30 -59.63 -16.08
CA LEU A 3 26.53 -59.62 -14.81
C LEU A 3 27.27 -58.91 -13.65
N PHE A 4 28.60 -58.86 -13.71
CA PHE A 4 29.43 -58.17 -12.73
C PHE A 4 29.40 -56.64 -12.96
N MET A 5 29.35 -56.22 -14.22
CA MET A 5 29.29 -54.81 -14.62
C MET A 5 27.94 -54.16 -14.31
N THR A 6 26.82 -54.88 -14.45
CA THR A 6 25.47 -54.36 -14.14
C THR A 6 25.24 -54.16 -12.64
N SER A 7 25.80 -55.05 -11.81
CA SER A 7 25.73 -54.94 -10.36
C SER A 7 26.50 -53.71 -9.86
N LEU A 8 27.70 -53.48 -10.40
CA LEU A 8 28.52 -52.32 -10.03
C LEU A 8 27.84 -50.99 -10.40
N PHE A 9 27.23 -50.92 -11.59
CA PHE A 9 26.52 -49.72 -12.05
C PHE A 9 25.28 -49.40 -11.21
N SER A 10 24.54 -50.42 -10.79
CA SER A 10 23.35 -50.25 -9.93
C SER A 10 23.72 -49.77 -8.53
N ILE A 11 24.83 -50.27 -7.97
CA ILE A 11 25.36 -49.83 -6.68
C ILE A 11 25.84 -48.37 -6.77
N LEU A 12 26.53 -47.99 -7.84
CA LEU A 12 26.95 -46.61 -8.08
C LEU A 12 25.77 -45.65 -8.20
N PHE A 13 24.71 -46.03 -8.91
CA PHE A 13 23.51 -45.21 -9.05
C PHE A 13 22.77 -45.03 -7.72
N ALA A 14 22.65 -46.11 -6.92
CA ALA A 14 22.08 -46.04 -5.57
C ALA A 14 22.93 -45.22 -4.59
N LEU A 15 24.27 -45.27 -4.71
CA LEU A 15 25.17 -44.42 -3.92
C LEU A 15 25.12 -42.95 -4.35
N PHE A 16 24.84 -42.67 -5.63
CA PHE A 16 24.71 -41.30 -6.11
C PHE A 16 23.39 -40.65 -5.69
N SER A 17 22.30 -41.41 -5.56
CA SER A 17 21.01 -40.88 -5.13
C SER A 17 21.01 -40.41 -3.67
N VAL A 18 21.78 -41.06 -2.78
CA VAL A 18 21.92 -40.66 -1.37
C VAL A 18 22.79 -39.41 -1.15
N LEU A 19 23.48 -38.92 -2.19
CA LEU A 19 24.29 -37.68 -2.14
C LEU A 19 23.51 -36.43 -2.56
N SER A 20 22.19 -36.53 -2.71
CA SER A 20 21.34 -35.38 -3.01
C SER A 20 21.16 -34.48 -1.78
N PHE A 21 22.13 -33.61 -1.53
CA PHE A 21 22.00 -32.53 -0.57
C PHE A 21 21.14 -31.41 -1.17
N VAL A 22 19.95 -31.21 -0.61
CA VAL A 22 19.18 -29.97 -0.84
C VAL A 22 19.69 -28.90 0.13
N SER A 23 20.16 -27.78 -0.39
CA SER A 23 20.51 -26.60 0.42
C SER A 23 19.38 -25.59 0.30
N ALA A 24 18.77 -25.25 1.44
CA ALA A 24 17.82 -24.15 1.55
C ALA A 24 18.43 -23.12 2.50
N ALA A 25 18.93 -22.01 1.96
CA ALA A 25 19.32 -20.87 2.77
C ALA A 25 18.05 -20.15 3.27
N PRO A 26 17.97 -19.77 4.55
CA PRO A 26 16.87 -18.96 5.03
C PRO A 26 16.86 -17.63 4.28
N LEU A 27 15.72 -17.31 3.66
CA LEU A 27 15.48 -16.00 3.08
C LEU A 27 15.20 -15.01 4.22
N ASN A 28 15.97 -13.94 4.29
CA ASN A 28 15.64 -12.81 5.14
C ASN A 28 14.50 -12.04 4.46
N LEU A 29 13.27 -12.42 4.81
CA LEU A 29 12.06 -11.75 4.33
C LEU A 29 11.86 -10.52 5.21
N ASP A 30 12.17 -9.33 4.71
CA ASP A 30 11.56 -8.15 5.32
C ASP A 30 10.05 -8.30 5.16
N THR A 31 9.30 -7.93 6.20
CA THR A 31 7.85 -7.98 6.17
C THR A 31 7.35 -7.04 5.07
N ARG A 32 6.78 -7.63 4.01
CA ARG A 32 5.96 -6.90 3.05
C ARG A 32 4.70 -6.46 3.77
N ASP A 33 4.58 -5.16 3.98
CA ASP A 33 3.46 -4.59 4.71
C ASP A 33 2.48 -3.94 3.73
N VAL A 34 1.19 -4.18 3.96
CA VAL A 34 0.12 -3.48 3.27
C VAL A 34 -0.07 -2.16 4.01
N TYR A 35 0.40 -1.08 3.39
CA TYR A 35 0.36 0.22 4.01
C TYR A 35 -0.91 0.97 3.62
N THR A 36 -1.77 1.24 4.61
CA THR A 36 -3.03 1.99 4.43
C THR A 36 -3.04 3.23 5.35
N PRO A 37 -2.51 4.37 4.89
CA PRO A 37 -2.50 5.58 5.70
C PRO A 37 -3.94 6.11 5.93
N PRO A 38 -4.29 6.56 7.15
CA PRO A 38 -5.59 7.18 7.39
C PRO A 38 -5.71 8.54 6.68
N VAL A 39 -6.84 8.76 6.00
CA VAL A 39 -7.24 10.07 5.47
C VAL A 39 -7.50 11.04 6.62
N THR A 40 -6.95 12.25 6.51
CA THR A 40 -6.93 13.27 7.59
C THR A 40 -7.58 14.59 7.18
N TYR A 41 -7.73 14.79 5.87
CA TYR A 41 -8.59 15.79 5.27
C TYR A 41 -9.25 15.19 4.01
N PRO A 42 -10.56 15.41 3.77
CA PRO A 42 -11.46 16.30 4.52
C PRO A 42 -11.87 15.74 5.89
N LYS A 43 -12.24 16.64 6.81
CA LYS A 43 -12.82 16.29 8.12
C LYS A 43 -14.34 16.37 8.08
N SER A 44 -15.01 15.79 9.07
CA SER A 44 -16.46 15.99 9.24
C SER A 44 -16.81 17.48 9.26
N GLY A 45 -17.84 17.85 8.50
CA GLY A 45 -18.26 19.25 8.33
C GLY A 45 -17.51 20.04 7.25
N THR A 46 -16.51 19.46 6.57
CA THR A 46 -15.85 20.12 5.43
C THR A 46 -16.85 20.26 4.28
N VAL A 47 -16.95 21.47 3.71
CA VAL A 47 -17.81 21.74 2.55
C VAL A 47 -16.96 21.86 1.30
N TRP A 48 -17.30 21.08 0.28
CA TRP A 48 -16.68 21.12 -1.04
C TRP A 48 -17.66 21.65 -2.08
N LYS A 49 -17.13 22.44 -3.01
CA LYS A 49 -17.86 22.95 -4.17
C LYS A 49 -17.70 21.97 -5.33
N VAL A 50 -18.83 21.63 -5.96
CA VAL A 50 -18.88 20.83 -7.18
C VAL A 50 -17.97 21.43 -8.25
N GLY A 51 -17.22 20.59 -8.97
CA GLY A 51 -16.26 20.99 -10.01
C GLY A 51 -14.97 21.66 -9.50
N SER A 52 -14.83 21.90 -8.18
CA SER A 52 -13.63 22.51 -7.62
C SER A 52 -12.57 21.46 -7.27
N LYS A 53 -11.32 21.92 -7.23
CA LYS A 53 -10.15 21.11 -6.86
C LYS A 53 -9.86 21.21 -5.37
N TYR A 54 -9.55 20.08 -4.75
CA TYR A 54 -9.19 19.99 -3.34
C TYR A 54 -8.05 19.00 -3.14
N ASN A 55 -7.18 19.26 -2.17
CA ASN A 55 -6.20 18.28 -1.72
C ASN A 55 -6.81 17.38 -0.66
N VAL A 56 -6.83 16.08 -0.93
CA VAL A 56 -7.01 15.04 0.09
C VAL A 56 -5.66 14.79 0.73
N THR A 57 -5.59 14.73 2.05
CA THR A 57 -4.33 14.51 2.79
C THR A 57 -4.44 13.31 3.71
N TRP A 58 -3.31 12.65 3.95
CA TRP A 58 -3.18 11.50 4.84
C TRP A 58 -1.77 11.49 5.47
N TYR A 59 -1.62 10.85 6.63
CA TYR A 59 -0.32 10.69 7.29
C TYR A 59 -0.24 9.36 8.04
N ASP A 60 0.97 8.94 8.39
CA ASP A 60 1.22 7.76 9.22
C ASP A 60 0.79 7.98 10.67
N HIS A 61 -0.07 7.11 11.19
CA HIS A 61 -0.32 7.01 12.63
C HIS A 61 0.93 6.54 13.40
N TYR A 62 1.87 5.89 12.73
CA TYR A 62 3.13 5.41 13.33
C TYR A 62 4.16 6.51 13.61
N SER A 63 3.84 7.78 13.32
CA SER A 63 4.60 8.89 13.88
C SER A 63 4.47 8.81 15.42
N PRO A 64 5.56 8.52 16.16
CA PRO A 64 5.46 8.26 17.60
C PRO A 64 4.80 9.47 18.31
N PRO A 65 3.96 9.28 19.36
CA PRO A 65 3.17 10.34 19.98
C PRO A 65 3.98 11.49 20.65
N ASN A 66 5.30 11.52 20.51
CA ASN A 66 6.17 12.40 21.26
C ASN A 66 7.38 12.88 20.45
N HIS A 67 7.16 13.79 19.49
CA HIS A 67 8.11 14.88 19.32
C HIS A 67 7.36 16.19 19.12
N TYR A 68 7.13 16.85 20.24
CA TYR A 68 6.67 18.22 20.33
C TYR A 68 7.69 19.14 19.64
N LEU A 69 7.46 19.44 18.35
CA LEU A 69 8.15 20.52 17.66
C LEU A 69 7.14 21.64 17.41
N ILE A 70 7.09 22.59 18.34
CA ILE A 70 6.64 23.95 18.08
C ILE A 70 7.64 24.59 17.13
N SER A 71 7.26 24.82 15.88
CA SER A 71 7.79 25.95 15.11
C SER A 71 6.75 26.43 14.11
N HIS A 72 6.13 27.54 14.46
CA HIS A 72 5.52 28.56 13.62
C HIS A 72 5.44 28.25 12.11
N GLN A 73 4.19 28.11 11.65
CA GLN A 73 3.72 28.61 10.35
C GLN A 73 4.44 28.08 9.10
N SER A 74 4.41 26.76 8.93
CA SER A 74 4.46 26.03 7.64
C SER A 74 3.90 24.61 7.86
N HIS A 75 2.64 24.52 8.29
CA HIS A 75 2.04 23.34 8.92
C HIS A 75 1.64 22.27 7.86
N CYS A 76 2.44 21.19 7.83
CA CYS A 76 2.27 19.84 7.26
C CYS A 76 1.99 19.65 5.75
N ILE A 77 3.04 19.75 4.94
CA ILE A 77 3.31 18.85 3.81
C ILE A 77 4.37 17.85 4.26
N ARG A 78 3.98 16.88 5.11
CA ARG A 78 4.86 15.74 5.38
C ARG A 78 4.29 14.55 4.63
N ALA A 79 5.02 14.13 3.60
CA ALA A 79 4.99 12.77 3.09
C ALA A 79 4.97 11.78 4.26
N THR A 80 4.48 10.57 4.02
CA THR A 80 4.53 9.48 5.00
C THR A 80 5.93 9.45 5.62
N SER A 81 6.04 9.75 6.92
CA SER A 81 7.33 10.10 7.52
C SER A 81 8.18 8.88 7.86
N ASN A 82 7.54 7.71 7.98
CA ASN A 82 8.20 6.45 8.26
C ASN A 82 7.46 5.25 7.60
N PRO A 83 7.41 5.17 6.25
CA PRO A 83 6.79 4.05 5.57
C PRO A 83 7.60 2.76 5.77
N PRO A 84 6.97 1.57 5.79
CA PRO A 84 7.67 0.29 5.74
C PRO A 84 8.66 0.24 4.57
N THR A 85 9.81 -0.40 4.78
CA THR A 85 10.87 -0.51 3.76
C THR A 85 10.43 -1.29 2.51
N GLN A 86 9.48 -2.22 2.66
CA GLN A 86 8.90 -3.00 1.58
C GLN A 86 7.38 -2.83 1.52
N ILE A 87 6.90 -1.84 0.76
CA ILE A 87 5.48 -1.64 0.46
C ILE A 87 5.13 -2.32 -0.86
N THR A 88 4.11 -3.17 -0.84
CA THR A 88 3.59 -3.87 -2.02
C THR A 88 2.49 -3.11 -2.75
N ASN A 89 1.82 -2.14 -2.10
CA ASN A 89 0.66 -1.41 -2.60
C ASN A 89 0.93 0.10 -2.74
N LYS A 90 1.90 0.50 -3.56
CA LYS A 90 2.33 1.92 -3.66
C LYS A 90 1.34 2.82 -4.39
N GLU A 91 0.47 2.25 -5.20
CA GLU A 91 -0.51 3.00 -5.98
C GLU A 91 -1.85 3.07 -5.23
N GLY A 92 -2.37 4.29 -5.12
CA GLY A 92 -3.61 4.58 -4.42
C GLY A 92 -4.75 4.96 -5.34
N GLU A 93 -5.96 4.77 -4.84
CA GLU A 93 -7.20 5.24 -5.43
C GLU A 93 -8.01 6.02 -4.40
N ILE A 94 -8.67 7.07 -4.85
CA ILE A 94 -9.55 7.89 -4.03
C ILE A 94 -10.95 7.84 -4.62
N TYR A 95 -11.93 7.47 -3.79
CA TYR A 95 -13.33 7.42 -4.16
C TYR A 95 -14.17 8.42 -3.36
N LEU A 96 -15.21 8.92 -4.00
CA LEU A 96 -16.29 9.60 -3.31
C LEU A 96 -17.28 8.55 -2.77
N ARG A 97 -17.65 8.68 -1.49
CA ARG A 97 -18.66 7.83 -0.87
C ARG A 97 -19.76 8.69 -0.28
N HIS A 98 -21.01 8.33 -0.52
CA HIS A 98 -22.19 9.00 0.03
C HIS A 98 -23.02 7.98 0.80
N ALA A 99 -23.27 8.26 2.09
CA ALA A 99 -23.88 7.30 3.01
C ALA A 99 -23.16 5.94 2.94
N ASP A 100 -23.81 4.85 2.51
CA ASP A 100 -23.17 3.54 2.44
C ASP A 100 -22.63 3.17 1.06
N THR A 101 -22.92 3.98 0.03
CA THR A 101 -22.58 3.71 -1.36
C THR A 101 -21.30 4.43 -1.78
N THR A 102 -20.31 3.65 -2.24
CA THR A 102 -19.08 4.17 -2.86
C THR A 102 -19.33 4.36 -4.36
N SER A 103 -18.86 5.47 -4.91
CA SER A 103 -18.86 5.70 -6.36
C SER A 103 -18.01 4.65 -7.08
N ASP A 104 -18.47 4.16 -8.23
CA ASP A 104 -17.70 3.22 -9.06
C ASP A 104 -16.49 3.89 -9.74
N THR A 105 -16.56 5.21 -9.91
CA THR A 105 -15.48 5.99 -10.52
C THR A 105 -14.59 6.62 -9.45
N ALA A 106 -13.28 6.39 -9.56
CA ALA A 106 -12.27 7.02 -8.73
C ALA A 106 -12.12 8.51 -9.08
N LEU A 107 -12.01 9.37 -8.07
CA LEU A 107 -11.66 10.79 -8.22
C LEU A 107 -10.19 10.98 -8.59
N ALA A 108 -9.33 10.04 -8.21
CA ALA A 108 -7.94 9.92 -8.60
C ALA A 108 -7.49 8.46 -8.44
N SER A 109 -6.59 7.99 -9.31
CA SER A 109 -6.03 6.63 -9.30
C SER A 109 -4.57 6.67 -9.78
N GLY A 110 -3.79 5.65 -9.44
CA GLY A 110 -2.40 5.49 -9.87
C GLY A 110 -1.41 6.47 -9.23
N PHE A 111 -1.79 7.14 -8.14
CA PHE A 111 -0.89 8.07 -7.45
C PHE A 111 -0.08 7.36 -6.36
N ASP A 112 1.15 7.86 -6.13
CA ASP A 112 2.01 7.37 -5.07
C ASP A 112 1.46 7.75 -3.68
N ILE A 113 1.07 6.73 -2.91
CA ILE A 113 0.51 6.91 -1.56
C ILE A 113 1.53 7.48 -0.56
N LEU A 114 2.81 7.56 -0.90
CA LEU A 114 3.82 8.12 0.00
C LEU A 114 3.84 9.65 -0.01
N LYS A 115 3.24 10.30 -1.01
CA LYS A 115 3.20 11.77 -1.13
C LYS A 115 2.44 12.48 0.01
N GLY A 116 1.61 11.75 0.78
CA GLY A 116 0.82 12.30 1.88
C GLY A 116 -0.36 13.17 1.44
N HIS A 117 -0.53 13.38 0.14
CA HIS A 117 -1.63 14.13 -0.43
C HIS A 117 -1.85 13.78 -1.91
N GLN A 118 -3.07 14.03 -2.37
CA GLN A 118 -3.44 13.98 -3.77
C GLN A 118 -4.50 15.04 -4.05
N GLU A 119 -4.28 15.83 -5.10
CA GLU A 119 -5.31 16.74 -5.62
C GLU A 119 -6.38 15.93 -6.34
N ILE A 120 -7.64 16.18 -6.01
CA ILE A 120 -8.81 15.61 -6.68
C ILE A 120 -9.71 16.73 -7.22
N THR A 121 -10.56 16.39 -8.17
CA THR A 121 -11.64 17.28 -8.64
C THR A 121 -12.97 16.68 -8.22
N VAL A 122 -13.85 17.50 -7.62
CA VAL A 122 -15.21 17.05 -7.29
C VAL A 122 -15.99 16.87 -8.60
N PRO A 123 -16.60 15.71 -8.87
CA PRO A 123 -17.33 15.45 -10.12
C PRO A 123 -18.45 16.46 -10.32
N GLN A 124 -18.82 16.76 -11.57
CA GLN A 124 -19.89 17.73 -11.85
C GLN A 124 -21.29 17.12 -11.69
N GLU A 125 -21.38 15.80 -11.76
CA GLU A 125 -22.62 15.02 -11.84
C GLU A 125 -23.20 14.71 -10.45
N VAL A 126 -22.48 15.02 -9.37
CA VAL A 126 -22.94 14.73 -8.00
C VAL A 126 -23.89 15.82 -7.52
N SER A 127 -25.01 15.38 -6.95
CA SER A 127 -25.97 16.30 -6.32
C SER A 127 -25.39 16.88 -5.02
N PRO A 128 -25.51 18.19 -4.79
CA PRO A 128 -25.13 18.79 -3.50
C PRO A 128 -25.85 18.10 -2.34
N GLY A 129 -25.14 17.84 -1.24
CA GLY A 129 -25.69 17.13 -0.10
C GLY A 129 -24.71 17.01 1.05
N THR A 130 -25.12 16.27 2.08
CA THR A 130 -24.31 15.96 3.27
C THR A 130 -23.90 14.48 3.27
N ASN A 131 -23.14 14.04 4.27
CA ASN A 131 -22.70 12.64 4.41
C ASN A 131 -21.79 12.10 3.28
N TYR A 132 -21.16 13.01 2.54
CA TYR A 132 -20.05 12.68 1.67
C TYR A 132 -18.77 12.44 2.48
N ARG A 133 -18.01 11.42 2.10
CA ARG A 133 -16.66 11.17 2.60
C ARG A 133 -15.74 10.69 1.49
N VAL A 134 -14.45 10.88 1.71
CA VAL A 134 -13.40 10.35 0.86
C VAL A 134 -12.97 9.00 1.41
N VAL A 135 -12.83 8.00 0.54
CA VAL A 135 -12.30 6.69 0.89
C VAL A 135 -11.05 6.43 0.05
N GLN A 136 -9.97 6.06 0.73
CA GLN A 136 -8.75 5.60 0.06
C GLN A 136 -8.79 4.09 -0.10
N ALA A 137 -8.46 3.61 -1.30
CA ALA A 137 -8.28 2.21 -1.63
C ALA A 137 -6.91 2.00 -2.29
N HIS A 138 -6.52 0.74 -2.47
CA HIS A 138 -5.21 0.37 -3.01
C HIS A 138 -5.38 -0.73 -4.05
N GLN A 139 -4.65 -0.62 -5.15
CA GLN A 139 -4.55 -1.69 -6.14
C GLN A 139 -3.50 -2.73 -5.67
N TRP A 140 -3.80 -4.00 -5.89
CA TRP A 140 -2.97 -5.15 -5.48
C TRP A 140 -2.04 -5.60 -6.61
#